data_AF-A0ABD5RIG2-F1
#
_entry.id   AF-A0ABD5RIG2-F1
#
_cell.length_a   1.000
_cell.length_b   1.000
_cell.length_c   1.000
_cell.angle_alpha   90.00
_cell.angle_beta   90.00
_cell.angle_gamma   90.00
#
_symmetry.space_group_name_H-M   'P 1'
#
loop_
_entity.id
_entity.type
_entity.pdbx_description
1 polymer ?
#
loop_
_entity_poly.entity_id
_entity_poly.type
_entity_poly.pdbx_seq_one_letter_code
_entity_poly.pdbx_strand_id
1 'polypeptide(L)' 'MRTSTLVLLAGVAIFALPIPGTFILGALILVVGAGLRVLGGN' A
#
# COMPACT_ATOMS: atom_id res chain seq x y z
N MET A 1 -8.58 -7.33 10.40
CA MET A 1 -7.53 -6.30 10.19
C MET A 1 -8.21 -5.01 9.75
N ARG A 2 -7.77 -3.83 10.19
CA ARG A 2 -8.29 -2.57 9.63
C ARG A 2 -7.98 -2.54 8.12
N THR A 3 -8.89 -1.99 7.32
CA THR A 3 -8.73 -1.89 5.86
C THR A 3 -7.41 -1.21 5.46
N SER A 4 -6.99 -0.18 6.22
CA SER A 4 -5.69 0.47 6.02
C SER A 4 -4.50 -0.47 6.17
N THR A 5 -4.56 -1.45 7.08
CA THR A 5 -3.53 -2.47 7.25
C THR A 5 -3.47 -3.41 6.05
N LEU A 6 -4.62 -3.81 5.51
CA LEU A 6 -4.69 -4.68 4.33
C LEU A 6 -4.13 -3.99 3.09
N VAL A 7 -4.47 -2.72 2.87
CA VAL A 7 -3.97 -1.92 1.75
C VAL A 7 -2.46 -1.73 1.84
N LEU A 8 -1.92 -1.44 3.03
CA LEU A 8 -0.47 -1.35 3.23
C LEU A 8 0.24 -2.67 2.93
N LEU A 9 -0.29 -3.80 3.43
CA LEU A 9 0.27 -5.13 3.16
C LEU A 9 0.29 -5.47 1.67
N ALA A 10 -0.80 -5.17 0.96
CA ALA A 10 -0.88 -5.36 -0.49
C ALA A 10 0.14 -4.49 -1.23
N GLY A 11 0.33 -3.23 -0.81
CA GLY A 11 1.33 -2.34 -1.38
C GLY A 11 2.75 -2.86 -1.21
N VAL A 12 3.11 -3.34 -0.02
CA VAL A 12 4.43 -3.96 0.24
C VAL A 12 4.62 -5.19 -0.65
N ALA A 13 3.62 -6.06 -0.71
CA ALA A 13 3.71 -7.30 -1.48
C ALA A 13 3.94 -7.03 -2.97
N ILE A 14 3.20 -6.08 -3.56
CA ILE A 14 3.31 -5.72 -4.99
C ILE A 14 4.63 -4.99 -5.28
N PHE A 15 5.07 -4.13 -4.36
CA PHE A 15 6.34 -3.40 -4.47
C PHE A 15 7.56 -4.33 -4.48
N ALA A 16 7.49 -5.41 -3.70
CA ALA A 16 8.57 -6.39 -3.60
C ALA A 16 8.66 -7.35 -4.80
N LEU A 17 7.69 -7.33 -5.73
CA LEU A 17 7.73 -8.19 -6.90
C LEU A 17 8.86 -7.76 -7.87
N PRO A 18 9.66 -8.71 -8.41
CA PRO A 18 10.71 -8.42 -9.38
C PRO A 18 10.13 -8.29 -10.80
N ILE A 19 9.02 -7.55 -10.95
CA ILE A 19 8.35 -7.32 -12.23
C ILE A 19 8.50 -5.83 -12.57
N PRO A 20 9.04 -5.48 -13.75
CA PRO A 20 9.15 -4.08 -14.15
C PRO A 20 7.77 -3.39 -14.10
N GLY A 21 7.67 -2.26 -13.37
CA GLY A 21 6.45 -1.48 -13.22
C GLY A 21 5.58 -1.81 -11.99
N THR A 22 5.70 -2.99 -11.37
CA THR A 22 4.95 -3.30 -10.13
C THR A 22 5.45 -2.50 -8.93
N PHE A 23 6.72 -2.07 -8.96
CA PHE A 23 7.29 -1.17 -7.96
C PHE A 23 6.52 0.16 -7.86
N ILE A 24 6.18 0.77 -9.01
CA ILE A 24 5.42 2.02 -9.05
C ILE A 24 4.00 1.78 -8.53
N LEU A 25 3.36 0.69 -8.97
CA LEU A 25 2.02 0.32 -8.49
C LEU A 25 2.01 0.07 -6.98
N GLY A 26 2.98 -0.68 -6.45
CA GLY A 26 3.13 -0.95 -5.03
C GLY A 26 3.36 0.32 -4.22
N ALA A 27 4.18 1.25 -4.72
CA ALA A 27 4.40 2.55 -4.09
C ALA A 27 3.10 3.37 -4.02
N LEU A 28 2.31 3.42 -5.10
CA LEU A 28 1.02 4.11 -5.11
C LEU A 28 0.04 3.49 -4.09
N ILE A 29 -0.02 2.16 -4.02
CA ILE A 29 -0.87 1.44 -3.06
C ILE A 29 -0.42 1.74 -1.61
N LEU A 30 0.90 1.81 -1.35
CA LEU A 30 1.43 2.20 -0.05
C LEU A 30 1.04 3.62 0.34
N VAL A 31 1.14 4.58 -0.59
CA VAL A 31 0.74 5.97 -0.35
C VAL A 31 -0.75 6.06 -0.02
N VAL A 32 -1.61 5.35 -0.76
CA VAL A 32 -3.05 5.30 -0.48
C VAL A 32 -3.31 4.67 0.90
N GLY A 33 -2.69 3.53 1.21
CA GLY A 33 -2.84 2.86 2.51
C GLY A 33 -2.38 3.72 3.69
N ALA A 34 -1.28 4.45 3.52
CA ALA A 34 -0.79 5.42 4.49
C ALA A 34 -1.78 6.59 4.66
N GLY A 35 -2.28 7.15 3.56
CA GLY A 35 -3.31 8.19 3.57
C GLY A 35 -4.58 7.74 4.30
N LEU A 36 -5.08 6.54 4.01
CA LEU A 36 -6.24 5.96 4.71
C LEU A 36 -5.99 5.77 6.20
N ARG A 37 -4.76 5.43 6.60
CA ARG A 37 -4.38 5.31 8.01
C ARG A 37 -4.34 6.66 8.73
N VAL A 38 -3.86 7.69 8.06
CA VAL A 38 -3.75 9.05 8.62
C VAL A 38 -5.12 9.74 8.67
N LEU A 39 -5.93 9.62 7.62
CA LEU A 39 -7.23 10.28 7.49
C LEU A 39 -8.37 9.55 8.20
N GLY A 40 -8.34 8.22 8.25
CA GLY A 40 -9.37 7.39 8.92
C GLY A 40 -8.96 6.85 10.29
N GLY A 41 -7.82 7.31 10.80
CA GLY A 41 -7.21 6.83 12.04
C GLY A 41 -7.11 7.86 13.17
N ASN A 42 -7.64 9.08 12.98
CA ASN A 42 -7.93 10.01 14.07
C ASN A 42 -9.32 9.75 14.61
#